data_AF-A0AAR5P8U8-F1
#
_entry.id   AF-A0AAR5P8U8-F1
#
_cell.length_a   1.000
_cell.length_b   1.000
_cell.length_c   1.000
_cell.angle_alpha   90.00
_cell.angle_beta   90.00
_cell.angle_gamma   90.00
#
_symmetry.space_group_name_H-M   'P 1'
#
loop_
_entity.id
_entity.type
_entity.pdbx_description
1 polymer ?
#
loop_
_entity_poly.entity_id
_entity_poly.type
_entity_poly.pdbx_seq_one_letter_code
_entity_poly.pdbx_strand_id
1 'polypeptide(L)'
;MFIITKNLSASNIIYKDTTKKWKCKTAGEQSASVVLQLDQPYVINGIDIGNENSGYVEVLVSRASTPEDFKVLLVMSSFMSPLDARQTQNVNKVRMFKNQDLCEPERSEKWDRVKIVCTQPFNRHVQYGLSFKRASLRSMALSMGAKYKADWDNSCTHTCAFANTPKFNQVRGKIVKKKWLDDCYNERKKLPWRRYALDK
;
A
#
# COMPACT_ATOMS: atom_id res chain seq x y z
N MET A 1 -19.20 -13.28 12.90
CA MET A 1 -20.43 -12.49 13.13
C MET A 1 -19.99 -11.14 13.62
N PHE A 2 -19.94 -10.10 12.77
CA PHE A 2 -19.78 -8.71 13.23
C PHE A 2 -20.45 -7.75 12.24
N ILE A 3 -21.01 -6.71 12.84
CA ILE A 3 -22.21 -5.98 12.43
C ILE A 3 -21.87 -4.89 11.42
N ILE A 4 -22.60 -4.88 10.30
CA ILE A 4 -22.59 -3.85 9.27
C ILE A 4 -23.62 -2.80 9.68
N THR A 5 -23.19 -1.64 10.16
CA THR A 5 -24.06 -0.47 10.29
C THR A 5 -24.03 0.37 9.02
N LYS A 6 -25.14 0.25 8.31
CA LYS A 6 -25.67 1.02 7.17
C LYS A 6 -25.27 2.51 7.19
N ASN A 7 -24.36 2.91 6.30
CA ASN A 7 -24.45 4.15 5.52
C ASN A 7 -23.48 4.07 4.33
N LEU A 8 -23.96 4.44 3.15
CA LEU A 8 -23.27 4.29 1.87
C LEU A 8 -22.02 5.18 1.77
N SER A 9 -20.85 4.68 2.19
CA SER A 9 -19.52 5.20 1.84
C SER A 9 -18.47 4.18 2.31
N ALA A 10 -17.39 3.97 1.55
CA ALA A 10 -16.27 3.06 1.87
C ALA A 10 -16.47 1.53 1.79
N SER A 11 -17.62 1.00 1.37
CA SER A 11 -17.84 -0.47 1.24
C SER A 11 -16.94 -1.19 0.23
N ASN A 12 -16.19 -0.47 -0.61
CA ASN A 12 -15.15 -1.04 -1.48
C ASN A 12 -13.76 -1.12 -0.85
N ILE A 13 -13.57 -0.59 0.37
CA ILE A 13 -12.23 -0.38 0.93
C ILE A 13 -11.76 -1.55 1.79
N ILE A 14 -12.70 -2.32 2.34
CA ILE A 14 -12.37 -3.40 3.26
C ILE A 14 -12.92 -4.71 2.69
N TYR A 15 -12.01 -5.46 2.07
CA TYR A 15 -12.05 -6.91 1.86
C TYR A 15 -13.21 -7.48 1.03
N LYS A 16 -12.94 -7.71 -0.26
CA LYS A 16 -13.37 -8.92 -1.02
C LYS A 16 -12.77 -8.99 -2.42
N ASP A 17 -12.45 -7.84 -3.02
CA ASP A 17 -11.96 -7.77 -4.39
C ASP A 17 -10.77 -6.80 -4.51
N THR A 18 -9.55 -7.36 -4.53
CA THR A 18 -8.29 -6.60 -4.65
C THR A 18 -8.11 -5.92 -6.01
N THR A 19 -9.03 -6.11 -6.96
CA THR A 19 -9.02 -5.43 -8.26
C THR A 19 -9.74 -4.08 -8.21
N LYS A 20 -10.59 -3.85 -7.20
CA LYS A 20 -11.34 -2.60 -7.06
C LYS A 20 -10.46 -1.47 -6.58
N LYS A 21 -10.65 -0.31 -7.21
CA LYS A 21 -9.96 0.95 -6.93
C LYS A 21 -10.99 1.92 -6.36
N TRP A 22 -10.59 2.72 -5.39
CA TRP A 22 -11.41 3.84 -4.93
C TRP A 22 -10.96 5.10 -5.67
N LYS A 23 -11.92 5.84 -6.24
CA LYS A 23 -11.66 7.05 -7.02
C LYS A 23 -12.65 8.14 -6.64
N CYS A 24 -12.26 9.39 -6.88
CA CYS A 24 -13.16 10.53 -6.89
C CYS A 24 -14.31 10.32 -7.89
N LYS A 25 -15.45 10.95 -7.63
CA LYS A 25 -16.67 10.72 -8.42
C LYS A 25 -16.52 11.33 -9.81
N THR A 26 -15.92 12.51 -9.89
CA THR A 26 -15.74 13.27 -11.13
C THR A 26 -14.27 13.66 -11.30
N ALA A 27 -13.78 13.68 -12.53
CA ALA A 27 -12.45 14.20 -12.83
C ALA A 27 -12.36 15.70 -12.46
N GLY A 28 -11.22 16.13 -11.93
CA GLY A 28 -10.97 17.54 -11.63
C GLY A 28 -11.44 18.02 -10.26
N GLU A 29 -11.98 17.13 -9.42
CA GLU A 29 -12.20 17.42 -7.99
C GLU A 29 -10.90 17.91 -7.34
N GLN A 30 -10.97 18.97 -6.53
CA GLN A 30 -9.79 19.55 -5.88
C GLN A 30 -9.15 18.57 -4.89
N SER A 31 -9.97 17.88 -4.12
CA SER A 31 -9.57 16.79 -3.24
C SER A 31 -10.69 15.76 -3.17
N ALA A 32 -10.33 14.51 -2.90
CA ALA A 32 -11.26 13.45 -2.59
C ALA A 32 -10.82 12.78 -1.29
N SER A 33 -11.76 12.47 -0.40
CA SER A 33 -11.42 11.81 0.86
C SER A 33 -12.32 10.64 1.16
N VAL A 34 -11.77 9.68 1.91
CA VAL A 34 -12.52 8.57 2.45
C VAL A 34 -12.17 8.34 3.90
N VAL A 35 -13.18 7.95 4.68
CA VAL A 35 -13.08 7.76 6.11
C VAL A 35 -13.38 6.29 6.42
N LEU A 36 -12.48 5.66 7.16
CA LEU A 36 -12.53 4.27 7.58
C LEU A 36 -12.75 4.23 9.08
N GLN A 37 -13.77 3.49 9.50
CA GLN A 37 -14.03 3.18 10.90
C GLN A 37 -13.48 1.77 11.18
N LEU A 38 -12.59 1.68 12.16
CA LEU A 38 -12.06 0.43 12.69
C LEU A 38 -13.01 -0.12 13.76
N ASP A 39 -12.90 -1.42 14.03
CA ASP A 39 -13.71 -2.12 15.03
C ASP A 39 -13.34 -1.73 16.48
N GLN A 40 -12.11 -1.28 16.69
CA GLN A 40 -11.61 -0.76 17.96
C GLN A 40 -10.40 0.17 17.72
N PRO A 41 -9.96 0.92 18.75
CA PRO A 41 -8.77 1.78 18.64
C PRO A 41 -7.45 0.99 18.61
N TYR A 42 -6.60 1.26 17.61
CA TYR A 42 -5.27 0.65 17.46
C TYR A 42 -4.17 1.71 17.40
N VAL A 43 -2.95 1.33 17.81
CA VAL A 43 -1.74 2.07 17.47
C VAL A 43 -1.34 1.72 16.04
N ILE A 44 -1.23 2.74 15.18
CA ILE A 44 -0.90 2.53 13.76
C ILE A 44 0.63 2.55 13.59
N ASN A 45 1.22 1.38 13.36
CA ASN A 45 2.68 1.21 13.23
C ASN A 45 3.21 1.38 11.80
N GLY A 46 2.33 1.47 10.81
CA GLY A 46 2.69 1.68 9.43
C GLY A 46 1.47 1.73 8.52
N ILE A 47 1.64 2.35 7.37
CA ILE A 47 0.59 2.57 6.38
C ILE A 47 1.13 2.20 5.01
N ASP A 48 0.46 1.26 4.33
CA ASP A 48 0.75 0.90 2.96
C ASP A 48 -0.32 1.52 2.06
N ILE A 49 0.09 2.39 1.15
CA ILE A 49 -0.82 3.13 0.26
C ILE A 49 -0.50 2.75 -1.18
N GLY A 50 -1.45 2.12 -1.86
CA GLY A 50 -1.42 1.97 -3.30
C GLY A 50 -2.07 3.17 -3.99
N ASN A 51 -1.36 3.81 -4.90
CA ASN A 51 -1.89 4.94 -5.63
C ASN A 51 -2.86 4.50 -6.76
N GLU A 52 -3.75 5.40 -7.11
CA GLU A 52 -4.47 5.41 -8.38
C GLU A 52 -4.57 6.86 -8.86
N ASN A 53 -3.58 7.33 -9.62
CA ASN A 53 -3.55 8.70 -10.18
C ASN A 53 -3.55 9.87 -9.18
N SER A 54 -3.38 9.65 -7.87
CA SER A 54 -3.27 10.76 -6.91
C SER A 54 -1.88 11.35 -6.96
N GLY A 55 -1.78 12.68 -7.00
CA GLY A 55 -0.51 13.41 -6.94
C GLY A 55 0.05 13.40 -5.53
N TYR A 56 -0.84 13.65 -4.56
CA TYR A 56 -0.56 13.66 -3.14
C TYR A 56 -1.59 12.82 -2.38
N VAL A 57 -1.15 12.22 -1.27
CA VAL A 57 -2.02 11.57 -0.29
C VAL A 57 -1.61 11.99 1.11
N GLU A 58 -2.59 12.30 1.94
CA GLU A 58 -2.46 12.61 3.37
C GLU A 58 -3.32 11.63 4.18
N VAL A 59 -2.88 11.26 5.38
CA VAL A 59 -3.66 10.43 6.29
C VAL A 59 -3.86 11.15 7.61
N LEU A 60 -5.12 11.29 8.00
CA LEU A 60 -5.55 11.86 9.26
C LEU A 60 -6.24 10.79 10.10
N VAL A 61 -6.24 11.01 11.41
CA VAL A 61 -6.84 10.12 12.39
C VAL A 61 -7.72 10.89 13.35
N SER A 62 -8.82 10.27 13.77
CA SER A 62 -9.68 10.78 14.83
C SER A 62 -10.18 9.62 15.68
N ARG A 63 -10.94 9.92 16.74
CA ARG A 63 -11.63 8.91 17.53
C ARG A 63 -13.11 8.93 17.16
N ALA A 64 -13.79 7.79 17.25
CA ALA A 64 -15.24 7.72 17.06
C ALA A 64 -16.00 8.67 18.03
N SER A 65 -15.43 8.91 19.22
CA SER A 65 -15.95 9.87 20.20
C SER A 65 -15.79 11.34 19.78
N THR A 66 -14.82 11.66 18.93
CA THR A 66 -14.51 13.02 18.45
C THR A 66 -14.39 13.01 16.91
N PRO A 67 -15.51 12.74 16.21
CA PRO A 67 -15.52 12.35 14.79
C PRO A 67 -14.99 13.41 13.82
N GLU A 68 -15.04 14.69 14.20
CA GLU A 68 -14.60 15.83 13.39
C GLU A 68 -13.19 16.32 13.75
N ASP A 69 -12.62 15.86 14.87
CA ASP A 69 -11.28 16.27 15.34
C ASP A 69 -10.20 15.39 14.69
N PHE A 70 -9.92 15.68 13.42
CA PHE A 70 -8.90 14.97 12.66
C PHE A 70 -7.51 15.55 12.90
N LYS A 71 -6.59 14.70 13.34
CA LYS A 71 -5.16 15.00 13.49
C LYS A 71 -4.35 14.36 12.37
N VAL A 72 -3.30 15.03 11.90
CA VAL A 72 -2.45 14.51 10.82
C VAL A 72 -1.57 13.39 11.38
N LEU A 73 -1.73 12.16 10.85
CA LEU A 73 -0.85 11.04 11.17
C LEU A 73 0.25 10.86 10.12
N LEU A 74 -0.07 11.09 8.85
CA LEU A 74 0.89 11.10 7.75
C LEU A 74 0.71 12.40 6.98
N VAL A 75 1.74 13.26 6.99
CA VAL A 75 1.77 14.49 6.22
C VAL A 75 1.54 14.23 4.73
N MET A 76 1.03 15.24 4.05
CA MET A 76 0.85 15.26 2.60
C MET A 76 2.10 14.73 1.87
N SER A 77 1.96 13.53 1.31
CA SER A 77 3.05 12.75 0.75
C SER A 77 2.87 12.64 -0.76
N SER A 78 3.93 12.92 -1.55
CA SER A 78 3.88 12.84 -3.02
C SER A 78 3.87 11.38 -3.52
N PHE A 79 2.93 11.05 -4.40
CA PHE A 79 2.86 9.75 -5.09
C PHE A 79 3.19 9.85 -6.58
N MET A 80 3.11 11.05 -7.15
CA MET A 80 3.48 11.32 -8.54
C MET A 80 4.29 12.61 -8.62
N SER A 81 5.26 12.64 -9.54
CA SER A 81 5.83 13.90 -9.99
C SER A 81 4.82 14.66 -10.87
N PRO A 82 4.97 15.99 -11.03
CA PRO A 82 4.14 16.73 -11.98
C PRO A 82 4.19 16.18 -13.41
N LEU A 83 5.34 15.63 -13.83
CA LEU A 83 5.51 15.02 -15.16
C LEU A 83 4.74 13.69 -15.26
N ASP A 84 4.91 12.79 -14.28
CA ASP A 84 4.17 11.52 -14.22
C ASP A 84 2.66 11.77 -14.24
N ALA A 85 2.19 12.79 -13.50
CA ALA A 85 0.78 13.13 -13.41
C ALA A 85 0.21 13.63 -14.74
N ARG A 86 0.92 14.53 -15.44
CA ARG A 86 0.50 15.04 -16.76
C ARG A 86 0.50 13.94 -17.83
N GLN A 87 1.44 13.00 -17.76
CA GLN A 87 1.57 11.91 -18.73
C GLN A 87 0.84 10.62 -18.32
N THR A 88 0.20 10.59 -17.16
CA THR A 88 -0.51 9.42 -16.61
C THR A 88 0.42 8.18 -16.53
N GLN A 89 1.66 8.39 -16.10
CA GLN A 89 2.65 7.33 -15.89
C GLN A 89 2.78 6.97 -14.42
N ASN A 90 3.21 5.74 -14.11
CA ASN A 90 3.49 5.27 -12.74
C ASN A 90 2.31 5.46 -11.75
N VAL A 91 1.08 5.44 -12.26
CA VAL A 91 -0.16 5.82 -11.55
C VAL A 91 -0.53 4.89 -10.40
N ASN A 92 0.04 3.68 -10.38
CA ASN A 92 -0.19 2.65 -9.37
C ASN A 92 1.00 2.44 -8.44
N LYS A 93 1.83 3.47 -8.24
CA LYS A 93 2.93 3.42 -7.27
C LYS A 93 2.40 3.08 -5.88
N VAL A 94 3.01 2.08 -5.25
CA VAL A 94 2.76 1.76 -3.85
C VAL A 94 3.87 2.39 -3.01
N ARG A 95 3.49 3.12 -1.97
CA ARG A 95 4.42 3.62 -0.94
C ARG A 95 4.07 2.99 0.40
N MET A 96 5.10 2.70 1.17
CA MET A 96 5.00 2.16 2.52
C MET A 96 5.58 3.19 3.47
N PHE A 97 4.82 3.52 4.49
CA PHE A 97 5.20 4.45 5.55
C PHE A 97 5.35 3.64 6.82
N LYS A 98 6.53 3.68 7.42
CA LYS A 98 6.85 3.02 8.68
C LYS A 98 6.54 3.98 9.83
N ASN A 99 6.59 3.47 11.06
CA ASN A 99 6.32 4.25 12.27
C ASN A 99 7.16 5.56 12.38
N GLN A 100 8.37 5.60 11.82
CA GLN A 100 9.21 6.80 11.77
C GLN A 100 8.72 7.88 10.78
N ASP A 101 7.92 7.49 9.79
CA ASP A 101 7.36 8.40 8.78
C ASP A 101 6.02 9.02 9.24
N LEU A 102 5.51 8.59 10.40
CA LEU A 102 4.27 9.06 10.99
C LEU A 102 4.53 10.17 11.99
N CYS A 103 3.60 11.13 12.10
CA CYS A 103 3.73 12.29 12.97
C CYS A 103 3.64 11.95 14.46
N GLU A 104 4.45 12.63 15.26
CA GLU A 104 4.26 12.72 16.70
C GLU A 104 3.35 13.91 17.05
N PRO A 105 2.55 13.81 18.12
CA PRO A 105 2.43 12.66 19.04
C PRO A 105 1.53 11.52 18.53
N GLU A 106 0.80 11.71 17.43
CA GLU A 106 -0.30 10.84 17.00
C GLU A 106 0.13 9.38 16.78
N ARG A 107 1.35 9.13 16.30
CA ARG A 107 1.89 7.77 16.05
C ARG A 107 1.95 6.87 17.29
N SER A 108 1.93 7.45 18.49
CA SER A 108 2.00 6.72 19.77
C SER A 108 0.63 6.52 20.41
N GLU A 109 -0.43 7.12 19.85
CA GLU A 109 -1.79 7.04 20.35
C GLU A 109 -2.62 5.96 19.64
N LYS A 110 -3.78 5.63 20.23
CA LYS A 110 -4.74 4.69 19.64
C LYS A 110 -5.85 5.42 18.88
N TRP A 111 -6.11 5.00 17.65
CA TRP A 111 -7.10 5.59 16.76
C TRP A 111 -8.01 4.52 16.18
N ASP A 112 -9.29 4.82 16.05
CA ASP A 112 -10.30 3.95 15.44
C ASP A 112 -10.95 4.57 14.19
N ARG A 113 -10.59 5.80 13.84
CA ARG A 113 -11.09 6.47 12.64
C ARG A 113 -9.94 7.02 11.82
N VAL A 114 -9.87 6.65 10.54
CA VAL A 114 -8.79 7.00 9.63
C VAL A 114 -9.36 7.68 8.40
N LYS A 115 -8.97 8.92 8.12
CA LYS A 115 -9.35 9.66 6.92
C LYS A 115 -8.16 9.73 5.98
N ILE A 116 -8.34 9.26 4.75
CA ILE A 116 -7.33 9.35 3.70
C ILE A 116 -7.80 10.42 2.72
N VAL A 117 -6.97 11.43 2.49
CA VAL A 117 -7.23 12.53 1.57
C VAL A 117 -6.30 12.41 0.38
N CYS A 118 -6.86 12.40 -0.82
CA CYS A 118 -6.15 12.36 -2.08
C CYS A 118 -6.33 13.68 -2.83
N THR A 119 -5.29 14.10 -3.54
CA THR A 119 -5.29 15.36 -4.33
C THR A 119 -4.54 15.12 -5.64
N GLN A 120 -5.06 15.64 -6.75
CA GLN A 120 -4.37 15.63 -8.06
C GLN A 120 -4.38 17.01 -8.71
N PRO A 121 -3.42 17.89 -8.36
CA PRO A 121 -3.40 19.27 -8.87
C PRO A 121 -2.84 19.38 -10.29
N PHE A 122 -2.11 18.38 -10.78
CA PHE A 122 -1.35 18.45 -12.04
C PHE A 122 -2.10 17.89 -13.25
N ASN A 123 -3.18 17.14 -13.03
CA ASN A 123 -3.99 16.57 -14.09
C ASN A 123 -5.47 16.53 -13.68
N ARG A 124 -6.22 17.58 -14.04
CA ARG A 124 -7.64 17.72 -13.72
C ARG A 124 -8.56 16.89 -14.62
N HIS A 125 -8.02 16.23 -15.64
CA HIS A 125 -8.82 15.46 -16.60
C HIS A 125 -9.00 13.99 -16.21
N VAL A 126 -8.36 13.55 -15.12
CA VAL A 126 -8.45 12.17 -14.64
C VAL A 126 -9.21 12.06 -13.32
N GLN A 127 -9.88 10.93 -13.14
CA GLN A 127 -10.25 10.48 -11.81
C GLN A 127 -9.02 9.91 -11.11
N TYR A 128 -8.92 10.19 -9.82
CA TYR A 128 -7.82 9.77 -8.96
C TYR A 128 -8.33 9.25 -7.62
N GLY A 129 -7.47 8.57 -6.88
CA GLY A 129 -7.74 8.01 -5.57
C GLY A 129 -6.72 6.95 -5.18
N LEU A 130 -7.20 5.80 -4.75
CA LEU A 130 -6.41 4.75 -4.13
C LEU A 130 -6.64 3.40 -4.81
N SER A 131 -5.59 2.60 -4.84
CA SER A 131 -5.62 1.19 -5.21
C SER A 131 -5.28 0.33 -4.00
N PHE A 132 -6.11 -0.68 -3.73
CA PHE A 132 -5.90 -1.62 -2.64
C PHE A 132 -5.12 -2.86 -3.07
N LYS A 133 -4.30 -2.73 -4.13
CA LYS A 133 -3.39 -3.79 -4.54
C LYS A 133 -2.39 -4.05 -3.42
N ARG A 134 -2.17 -5.33 -3.10
CA ARG A 134 -0.98 -5.73 -2.34
C ARG A 134 0.25 -5.12 -2.99
N ALA A 135 1.13 -4.57 -2.17
CA ALA A 135 2.42 -4.09 -2.61
C ALA A 135 3.06 -5.08 -3.59
N SER A 136 3.67 -4.57 -4.66
CA SER A 136 4.36 -5.44 -5.62
C SER A 136 5.40 -6.29 -4.88
N LEU A 137 5.68 -7.50 -5.35
CA LEU A 137 6.74 -8.35 -4.81
C LEU A 137 8.04 -7.56 -4.60
N ARG A 138 8.36 -6.69 -5.56
CA ARG A 138 9.52 -5.78 -5.47
C ARG A 138 9.41 -4.84 -4.27
N SER A 139 8.29 -4.13 -4.12
CA SER A 139 8.08 -3.17 -3.03
C SER A 139 8.14 -3.85 -1.65
N MET A 140 7.54 -5.04 -1.52
CA MET A 140 7.62 -5.86 -0.31
C MET A 140 9.05 -6.27 -0.01
N ALA A 141 9.79 -6.78 -1.00
CA ALA A 141 11.18 -7.17 -0.81
C ALA A 141 12.07 -5.98 -0.41
N LEU A 142 11.96 -4.84 -1.11
CA LEU A 142 12.78 -3.65 -0.86
C LEU A 142 12.55 -3.08 0.55
N SER A 143 11.29 -3.00 1.00
CA SER A 143 10.96 -2.47 2.34
C SER A 143 11.45 -3.35 3.49
N MET A 144 11.59 -4.66 3.23
CA MET A 144 12.22 -5.65 4.11
C MET A 144 13.76 -5.62 4.07
N GLY A 145 14.35 -4.65 3.35
CA GLY A 145 15.80 -4.49 3.23
C GLY A 145 16.45 -5.37 2.16
N ALA A 146 15.66 -6.04 1.32
CA ALA A 146 16.22 -6.73 0.17
C ALA A 146 16.73 -5.72 -0.87
N LYS A 147 17.75 -6.10 -1.63
CA LYS A 147 18.24 -5.34 -2.78
C LYS A 147 17.66 -5.95 -4.06
N TYR A 148 17.13 -5.11 -4.94
CA TYR A 148 16.69 -5.57 -6.25
C TYR A 148 17.87 -5.63 -7.23
N LYS A 149 17.97 -6.73 -7.98
CA LYS A 149 18.83 -6.86 -9.16
C LYS A 149 18.02 -7.39 -10.34
N ALA A 150 18.29 -6.85 -11.53
CA ALA A 150 17.64 -7.30 -12.76
C ALA A 150 18.15 -8.70 -13.14
N ASP A 151 19.47 -8.91 -13.06
CA ASP A 151 20.14 -10.16 -13.40
C ASP A 151 20.56 -10.93 -12.15
N TRP A 152 20.66 -12.26 -12.30
CA TRP A 152 21.09 -13.14 -11.22
C TRP A 152 22.62 -13.20 -11.14
N ASP A 153 23.16 -13.05 -9.93
CA ASP A 153 24.58 -13.30 -9.63
C ASP A 153 24.74 -13.98 -8.25
N ASN A 154 25.98 -14.25 -7.85
CA ASN A 154 26.29 -14.94 -6.60
C ASN A 154 25.96 -14.13 -5.32
N SER A 155 25.62 -12.84 -5.44
CA SER A 155 25.13 -12.03 -4.32
C SER A 155 23.62 -12.17 -4.08
N CYS A 156 22.88 -12.76 -5.04
CA CYS A 156 21.45 -12.97 -4.93
C CYS A 156 21.13 -14.17 -4.02
N THR A 157 20.30 -13.95 -3.00
CA THR A 157 19.98 -15.01 -2.00
C THR A 157 18.71 -15.80 -2.33
N HIS A 158 17.69 -15.14 -2.89
CA HIS A 158 16.39 -15.72 -3.23
C HIS A 158 15.84 -15.02 -4.47
N THR A 159 15.17 -15.78 -5.35
CA THR A 159 14.40 -15.22 -6.47
C THR A 159 12.94 -15.64 -6.35
N CYS A 160 12.02 -14.73 -6.64
CA CYS A 160 10.62 -15.07 -6.85
C CYS A 160 10.39 -15.15 -8.36
N ALA A 161 10.40 -16.37 -8.91
CA ALA A 161 10.16 -16.62 -10.32
C ALA A 161 8.92 -17.52 -10.48
N PHE A 162 8.26 -17.41 -11.64
CA PHE A 162 7.25 -18.38 -12.05
C PHE A 162 7.95 -19.57 -12.72
N ALA A 163 7.43 -20.78 -12.49
CA ALA A 163 7.92 -21.98 -13.16
C ALA A 163 7.90 -21.76 -14.69
N ASN A 164 8.86 -22.36 -15.40
CA ASN A 164 8.97 -22.32 -16.87
C ASN A 164 9.27 -20.95 -17.49
N THR A 165 9.77 -19.98 -16.72
CA THR A 165 10.34 -18.73 -17.28
C THR A 165 11.83 -18.91 -17.61
N PRO A 166 12.41 -18.22 -18.61
CA PRO A 166 13.86 -18.28 -18.89
C PRO A 166 14.72 -18.01 -17.64
N LYS A 167 14.20 -17.16 -16.74
CA LYS A 167 14.82 -16.82 -15.46
C LYS A 167 14.82 -17.97 -14.44
N PHE A 168 13.83 -18.88 -14.49
CA PHE A 168 13.80 -20.09 -13.66
C PHE A 168 14.95 -21.05 -14.01
N ASN A 169 15.26 -21.17 -15.31
CA ASN A 169 16.32 -22.06 -15.78
C ASN A 169 17.72 -21.51 -15.50
N GLN A 170 17.91 -20.18 -15.57
CA GLN A 170 19.20 -19.52 -15.35
C GLN A 170 19.62 -19.44 -13.87
N VAL A 171 18.66 -19.50 -12.93
CA VAL A 171 18.95 -19.38 -11.50
C VAL A 171 19.48 -20.70 -10.94
N ARG A 172 20.67 -20.62 -10.31
CA ARG A 172 21.31 -21.73 -9.57
C ARG A 172 21.07 -21.66 -8.05
N GLY A 173 20.17 -20.79 -7.60
CA GLY A 173 19.88 -20.52 -6.19
C GLY A 173 18.45 -20.88 -5.76
N LYS A 174 18.01 -20.31 -4.64
CA LYS A 174 16.71 -20.59 -4.01
C LYS A 174 15.59 -19.91 -4.77
N ILE A 175 14.72 -20.70 -5.40
CA ILE A 175 13.51 -20.23 -6.07
C ILE A 175 12.33 -20.42 -5.12
N VAL A 176 11.61 -19.34 -4.84
CA VAL A 176 10.51 -19.34 -3.87
C VAL A 176 9.22 -18.84 -4.50
N LYS A 177 8.08 -19.41 -4.08
CA LYS A 177 6.74 -18.95 -4.43
C LYS A 177 6.53 -17.53 -3.90
N LYS A 178 5.69 -16.74 -4.59
CA LYS A 178 5.21 -15.42 -4.11
C LYS A 178 4.75 -15.47 -2.65
N LYS A 179 4.07 -16.55 -2.27
CA LYS A 179 3.57 -16.77 -0.91
C LYS A 179 4.65 -16.64 0.18
N TRP A 180 5.90 -17.03 -0.10
CA TRP A 180 6.99 -16.84 0.86
C TRP A 180 7.21 -15.38 1.20
N LEU A 181 7.25 -14.52 0.17
CA LEU A 181 7.48 -13.11 0.38
C LEU A 181 6.28 -12.45 1.03
N ASP A 182 5.06 -12.82 0.64
CA ASP A 182 3.83 -12.35 1.30
C ASP A 182 3.86 -12.69 2.81
N ASP A 183 4.19 -13.93 3.18
CA ASP A 183 4.23 -14.37 4.58
C ASP A 183 5.39 -13.73 5.34
N CYS A 184 6.58 -13.60 4.73
CA CYS A 184 7.70 -12.85 5.30
C CYS A 184 7.34 -11.38 5.55
N TYR A 185 6.63 -10.76 4.61
CA TYR A 185 6.20 -9.37 4.70
C TYR A 185 5.17 -9.15 5.80
N ASN A 186 4.19 -10.04 5.90
CA ASN A 186 3.14 -10.00 6.92
C ASN A 186 3.72 -10.24 8.32
N GLU A 187 4.63 -11.21 8.47
CA GLU A 187 5.24 -11.53 9.77
C GLU A 187 6.45 -10.63 10.11
N ARG A 188 6.81 -9.69 9.23
CA ARG A 188 7.96 -8.78 9.38
C ARG A 188 9.28 -9.49 9.69
N LYS A 189 9.46 -10.72 9.22
CA LYS A 189 10.66 -11.53 9.43
C LYS A 189 10.98 -12.41 8.23
N LYS A 190 12.25 -12.79 8.11
CA LYS A 190 12.69 -13.75 7.09
C LYS A 190 12.31 -15.17 7.51
N LEU A 191 11.27 -15.72 6.89
CA LEU A 191 10.82 -17.09 7.16
C LEU A 191 11.72 -18.14 6.49
N PRO A 192 11.78 -19.37 7.01
CA PRO A 192 12.43 -20.49 6.34
C PRO A 192 11.84 -20.74 4.93
N TRP A 193 12.69 -20.65 3.91
CA TRP A 193 12.26 -20.68 2.50
C TRP A 193 11.84 -22.07 1.98
N ARG A 194 12.36 -23.17 2.57
CA ARG A 194 12.20 -24.53 2.04
C ARG A 194 10.73 -24.94 1.82
N ARG A 195 9.83 -24.55 2.73
CA ARG A 195 8.39 -24.84 2.63
C ARG A 195 7.68 -24.11 1.48
N TYR A 196 8.37 -23.14 0.89
CA TYR A 196 7.87 -22.30 -0.19
C TYR A 196 8.71 -22.43 -1.45
N ALA A 197 9.65 -23.39 -1.47
CA ALA A 197 10.47 -23.66 -2.63
C ALA A 197 9.57 -23.99 -3.84
N LEU A 198 10.00 -23.52 -4.99
CA LEU A 198 9.60 -24.12 -6.26
C LEU A 198 10.68 -25.14 -6.57
N ASP A 199 10.34 -26.41 -6.41
CA ASP A 199 11.23 -27.50 -6.77
C ASP A 199 11.47 -27.47 -8.30
N LYS A 200 12.71 -27.79 -8.69
CA LYS A 200 13.08 -28.04 -10.08
C LYS A 200 12.81 -29.50 -10.41
#